data_AF-A0A2E8CTJ0-F1
#
_entry.id   AF-A0A2E8CTJ0-F1
#
_cell.length_a   1.000
_cell.length_b   1.000
_cell.length_c   1.000
_cell.angle_alpha   90.00
_cell.angle_beta   90.00
_cell.angle_gamma   90.00
#
_symmetry.space_group_name_H-M   'P 1'
#
loop_
_entity.id
_entity.type
_entity.pdbx_description
1 polymer ?
#
loop_
_entity_poly.entity_id
_entity_poly.type
_entity_poly.pdbx_seq_one_letter_code
_entity_poly.pdbx_strand_id
1 'polypeptide(L)'
;MPAKKKAVVPIKLEHWFNDLKSVTRLKEIIDDPTLRQAIAILKEASGPTVTSLDADPQANSHKLAWYAGYRDAFNDLEKLTHRPSNTKTNQPDEWTHL
;
A
#
# COMPACT_ATOMS: atom_id res chain seq x y z
N MET A 1 2.41 23.14 -28.30
CA MET A 1 3.07 21.85 -28.01
C MET A 1 2.83 21.50 -26.55
N PRO A 2 2.30 20.32 -26.19
CA PRO A 2 2.12 19.95 -24.79
C PRO A 2 3.49 19.75 -24.12
N ALA A 3 3.68 20.33 -22.94
CA ALA A 3 4.92 20.23 -22.19
C ALA A 3 5.23 18.75 -21.87
N LYS A 4 6.43 18.28 -22.21
CA LYS A 4 6.92 16.95 -21.83
C LYS A 4 6.92 16.85 -20.29
N LYS A 5 6.07 16.00 -19.73
CA LYS A 5 6.11 15.67 -18.29
C LYS A 5 7.48 15.05 -17.99
N LYS A 6 8.24 15.68 -17.09
CA LYS A 6 9.51 15.14 -16.60
C LYS A 6 9.24 13.79 -15.93
N ALA A 7 10.15 12.84 -16.09
CA ALA A 7 10.09 11.57 -15.40
C ALA A 7 10.09 11.84 -13.87
N VAL A 8 9.09 11.30 -13.17
CA VAL A 8 9.02 11.39 -11.71
C VAL A 8 10.06 10.40 -11.18
N VAL A 9 11.16 10.93 -10.67
CA VAL A 9 12.16 10.12 -9.98
C VAL A 9 11.60 9.73 -8.60
N PRO A 10 11.80 8.48 -8.15
CA PRO A 10 11.44 8.10 -6.79
C PRO A 10 12.17 8.99 -5.80
N ILE A 11 11.41 9.65 -4.92
CA ILE A 11 11.97 10.35 -3.77
C ILE A 11 12.08 9.38 -2.61
N LYS A 12 12.99 9.67 -1.68
CA LYS A 12 13.07 8.92 -0.42
C LYS A 12 11.75 9.03 0.35
N LEU A 13 11.36 7.96 1.03
CA LEU A 13 10.10 7.88 1.77
C LEU A 13 10.01 8.99 2.85
N GLU A 14 11.12 9.32 3.50
CA GLU A 14 11.16 10.38 4.51
C GLU A 14 10.85 11.76 3.90
N HIS A 15 11.24 11.98 2.64
CA HIS A 15 10.96 13.23 1.93
C HIS A 15 9.50 13.35 1.50
N TRP A 16 8.83 12.23 1.22
CA TRP A 16 7.40 12.21 0.90
C TRP A 16 6.57 12.83 2.03
N PHE A 17 6.83 12.43 3.27
CA PHE A 17 6.09 12.93 4.43
C PHE A 17 6.39 14.40 4.79
N ASN A 18 7.43 15.00 4.20
CA ASN A 18 7.71 16.43 4.36
C ASN A 18 6.81 17.30 3.48
N ASP A 19 6.28 16.78 2.36
CA ASP A 19 5.32 17.48 1.52
C ASP A 19 3.89 17.26 2.03
N LEU A 20 3.52 18.04 3.04
CA LEU A 20 2.20 17.96 3.67
C LEU A 20 1.06 18.19 2.68
N LYS A 21 1.26 19.04 1.66
CA LYS A 21 0.23 19.33 0.67
C LYS A 21 -0.06 18.07 -0.17
N SER A 22 0.98 17.38 -0.61
CA SER A 22 0.83 16.13 -1.36
C SER A 22 0.26 15.00 -0.51
N VAL A 23 0.68 14.87 0.75
CA VAL A 23 0.13 13.86 1.69
C VAL A 23 -1.35 14.11 1.97
N THR A 24 -1.75 15.34 2.28
CA THR A 24 -3.16 15.70 2.49
C THR A 24 -3.97 15.48 1.22
N ARG A 25 -3.44 15.85 0.06
CA ARG A 25 -4.12 15.61 -1.21
C ARG A 25 -4.31 14.13 -1.51
N LEU A 26 -3.29 13.31 -1.23
CA LEU A 26 -3.41 11.85 -1.37
C LEU A 26 -4.49 11.31 -0.44
N LYS A 27 -4.56 11.80 0.80
CA LYS A 27 -5.62 11.42 1.75
C LYS A 27 -7.02 11.73 1.22
N GLU A 28 -7.23 12.94 0.71
CA GLU A 28 -8.52 13.32 0.10
C GLU A 28 -8.90 12.39 -1.06
N ILE A 29 -7.93 11.98 -1.88
CA ILE A 29 -8.15 11.07 -3.00
C ILE A 29 -8.52 9.67 -2.50
N ILE A 30 -7.81 9.14 -1.50
CA ILE A 30 -8.08 7.81 -0.91
C ILE A 30 -9.38 7.79 -0.12
N ASP A 31 -9.78 8.92 0.46
CA ASP A 31 -11.05 9.07 1.18
C ASP A 31 -12.25 9.19 0.22
N ASP A 32 -12.03 9.37 -1.08
CA ASP A 32 -13.10 9.39 -2.08
C ASP A 32 -13.85 8.05 -2.11
N PRO A 33 -15.19 8.06 -1.94
CA PRO A 33 -15.97 6.83 -1.88
C PRO A 33 -15.96 6.06 -3.20
N THR A 34 -15.86 6.75 -4.34
CA THR A 34 -15.81 6.12 -5.67
C THR A 34 -14.51 5.35 -5.84
N LEU A 35 -13.39 5.96 -5.43
CA LEU A 35 -12.09 5.29 -5.46
C LEU A 35 -12.06 4.08 -4.52
N ARG A 36 -12.56 4.22 -3.29
CA ARG A 36 -12.62 3.10 -2.33
C ARG A 36 -13.45 1.94 -2.87
N GLN A 37 -14.61 2.24 -3.46
CA GLN A 37 -15.46 1.23 -4.10
C GLN A 37 -14.73 0.55 -5.26
N ALA A 38 -14.04 1.31 -6.11
CA ALA A 38 -13.26 0.76 -7.22
C ALA A 38 -12.11 -0.15 -6.74
N ILE A 39 -11.37 0.25 -5.70
CA ILE A 39 -10.32 -0.57 -5.08
C ILE A 39 -10.91 -1.87 -4.52
N ALA A 40 -12.07 -1.80 -3.85
CA ALA A 40 -12.75 -2.98 -3.32
C ALA A 40 -13.15 -3.94 -4.44
N ILE A 41 -13.76 -3.45 -5.53
CA ILE A 41 -14.14 -4.26 -6.69
C ILE A 41 -12.90 -4.94 -7.31
N LEU A 42 -11.80 -4.21 -7.45
CA LEU A 42 -10.56 -4.74 -8.01
C LEU A 42 -9.92 -5.81 -7.11
N LYS A 43 -9.91 -5.59 -5.79
CA LYS A 43 -9.42 -6.58 -4.81
C LYS A 43 -10.24 -7.87 -4.86
N GLU A 44 -11.57 -7.77 -4.94
CA GLU A 44 -12.45 -8.93 -5.04
C GLU A 44 -12.31 -9.66 -6.39
N ALA A 45 -12.27 -8.92 -7.50
CA ALA A 45 -12.11 -9.48 -8.84
C ALA A 45 -10.77 -10.20 -9.03
N SER A 46 -9.72 -9.75 -8.34
CA SER A 46 -8.37 -10.34 -8.38
C SER A 46 -8.19 -11.48 -7.36
N GLY A 47 -9.20 -11.73 -6.53
CA GLY A 47 -9.17 -12.76 -5.50
C GLY A 47 -9.11 -14.17 -6.10
N PRO A 48 -8.24 -15.07 -5.59
CA PRO A 48 -8.27 -16.46 -6.00
C PRO A 48 -9.59 -17.11 -5.55
N THR A 49 -10.32 -17.69 -6.51
CA THR A 49 -11.57 -18.43 -6.25
C THR A 49 -11.32 -19.94 -6.18
N VAL A 50 -12.22 -20.72 -5.58
CA VAL A 50 -12.07 -22.19 -5.45
C VAL A 50 -11.86 -22.88 -6.81
N THR A 51 -12.40 -22.31 -7.88
CA THR A 51 -12.24 -22.79 -9.27
C THR A 51 -10.90 -22.44 -9.91
N SER A 52 -10.03 -21.70 -9.22
CA SER A 52 -8.73 -21.22 -9.74
C SER A 52 -7.52 -22.00 -9.22
N LEU A 53 -7.75 -22.99 -8.34
CA LEU A 53 -6.71 -23.86 -7.80
C LEU A 53 -6.21 -24.81 -8.88
N ASP A 54 -4.92 -24.70 -9.16
CA ASP A 54 -4.21 -25.57 -10.08
C ASP A 54 -3.90 -26.92 -9.43
N ALA A 55 -3.71 -27.94 -10.26
CA ALA A 55 -3.25 -29.24 -9.78
C ALA A 55 -1.79 -29.16 -9.25
N ASP A 56 -1.01 -28.20 -9.74
CA ASP A 56 0.35 -27.91 -9.27
C ASP A 56 0.34 -26.97 -8.04
N PRO A 57 0.86 -27.43 -6.88
CA PRO A 57 0.99 -26.59 -5.69
C PRO A 57 1.86 -25.34 -5.86
N GLN A 58 2.89 -25.37 -6.73
CA GLN A 58 3.75 -24.20 -6.96
C GLN A 58 3.04 -23.11 -7.77
N ALA A 59 2.21 -23.49 -8.73
CA ALA A 59 1.35 -22.52 -9.43
C ALA A 59 0.40 -21.81 -8.45
N ASN A 60 -0.12 -22.52 -7.44
CA ASN A 60 -0.98 -21.94 -6.41
C ASN A 60 -0.21 -20.99 -5.47
N SER A 61 1.01 -21.36 -5.06
CA SER A 61 1.83 -20.48 -4.21
C SER A 61 2.18 -19.16 -4.91
N HIS A 62 2.51 -19.20 -6.20
CA HIS A 62 2.78 -18.00 -7.00
C HIS A 62 1.55 -17.11 -7.16
N LYS A 63 0.36 -17.68 -7.44
CA LYS A 63 -0.90 -16.92 -7.52
C LYS A 63 -1.21 -16.21 -6.20
N LEU A 64 -1.02 -16.90 -5.07
CA LEU A 64 -1.23 -16.34 -3.74
C LEU A 64 -0.22 -15.23 -3.42
N ALA A 65 1.07 -15.43 -3.73
CA ALA A 65 2.11 -14.43 -3.51
C ALA A 65 1.86 -13.15 -4.35
N TRP A 66 1.47 -13.33 -5.62
CA TRP A 66 1.10 -12.21 -6.48
C TRP A 66 -0.11 -11.45 -5.93
N TYR A 67 -1.14 -12.16 -5.51
CA TYR A 67 -2.34 -11.55 -4.93
C TYR A 67 -2.05 -10.81 -3.61
N ALA A 68 -1.20 -11.37 -2.75
CA ALA A 68 -0.75 -10.71 -1.53
C ALA A 68 -0.05 -9.38 -1.87
N GLY A 69 0.91 -9.39 -2.80
CA GLY A 69 1.59 -8.18 -3.27
C GLY A 69 0.64 -7.15 -3.89
N TYR A 70 -0.37 -7.62 -4.64
CA TYR A 70 -1.41 -6.75 -5.20
C TYR A 70 -2.23 -6.05 -4.11
N ARG A 71 -2.63 -6.77 -3.05
CA ARG A 71 -3.35 -6.18 -1.91
C ARG A 71 -2.45 -5.23 -1.11
N ASP A 72 -1.20 -5.61 -0.89
CA ASP A 72 -0.20 -4.81 -0.17
C ASP A 72 0.02 -3.47 -0.84
N ALA A 73 0.05 -3.41 -2.18
CA ALA A 73 0.20 -2.15 -2.91
C ALA A 73 -0.87 -1.09 -2.53
N PHE A 74 -2.13 -1.49 -2.39
CA PHE A 74 -3.20 -0.57 -1.96
C PHE A 74 -3.08 -0.19 -0.48
N ASN A 75 -2.69 -1.14 0.37
CA ASN A 75 -2.53 -0.88 1.80
C ASN A 75 -1.32 0.04 2.05
N ASP A 76 -0.23 -0.15 1.33
CA ASP A 76 0.96 0.70 1.39
C ASP A 76 0.68 2.09 0.84
N LEU A 77 -0.16 2.20 -0.20
CA LEU A 77 -0.64 3.50 -0.67
C LEU A 77 -1.43 4.24 0.41
N GLU A 78 -2.26 3.55 1.18
CA GLU A 78 -2.97 4.14 2.33
C GLU A 78 -1.99 4.59 3.43
N LYS A 79 -0.95 3.81 3.74
CA LYS A 79 0.10 4.19 4.70
C LYS A 79 0.80 5.49 4.32
N LEU A 80 0.94 5.81 3.03
CA LEU A 80 1.52 7.08 2.56
C LEU A 80 0.68 8.31 2.94
N THR A 81 -0.57 8.14 3.41
CA THR A 81 -1.40 9.22 3.94
C THR A 81 -1.18 9.50 5.43
N HIS A 82 -0.55 8.55 6.14
CA HIS A 82 -0.33 8.64 7.58
C HIS A 82 1.12 9.01 7.86
N ARG A 83 1.34 10.21 8.39
CA ARG A 83 2.66 10.61 8.84
C ARG A 83 3.10 9.67 9.98
N PRO A 84 4.32 9.09 9.92
CA PRO A 84 4.85 8.36 11.06
C PRO A 84 4.93 9.29 12.26
N SER A 85 4.28 8.91 13.36
CA SER A 85 4.36 9.68 14.60
C SER A 85 5.80 9.59 15.11
N ASN A 86 6.46 10.73 15.24
CA ASN A 86 7.84 10.80 15.76
C ASN A 86 7.93 10.48 17.27
N THR A 87 6.83 10.10 17.91
CA THR A 87 6.85 9.51 19.25
C THR A 87 7.44 8.12 19.15
N LYS A 88 8.76 8.04 19.28
CA LYS A 88 9.38 6.87 19.87
C LYS A 88 8.77 6.72 21.27
N THR A 89 7.77 5.85 21.42
CA THR A 89 7.48 5.28 22.72
C THR A 89 8.75 4.55 23.14
N ASN A 90 9.48 5.13 24.10
CA ASN A 90 10.42 4.37 24.92
C ASN A 90 9.58 3.32 25.65
N GLN A 91 9.28 2.20 25.00
CA GLN A 91 8.90 1.02 25.73
C GLN A 91 10.18 0.55 26.43
N PRO A 92 10.22 0.50 27.77
CA PRO A 92 11.32 -0.18 28.44
C PRO A 92 11.30 -1.63 27.98
N ASP A 93 12.49 -2.15 27.66
CA ASP A 93 12.70 -3.54 27.25
C ASP A 93 12.20 -4.46 28.39
N GLU A 94 11.02 -5.06 28.20
CA GLU A 94 10.44 -6.02 29.16
C GLU A 94 11.25 -7.34 29.20
N TRP A 95 12.35 -7.44 28.45
CA TRP A 95 13.27 -8.58 28.39
C TRP A 95 14.59 -8.36 29.13
N THR A 96 14.77 -7.25 29.85
CA THR A 96 15.99 -7.00 30.65
C THR A 96 15.97 -7.54 32.09
N HIS A 97 14.97 -8.34 32.46
CA HIS A 97 14.91 -9.02 33.75
C HIS A 97 14.92 -10.54 33.56
N LEU A 98 16.11 -11.09 33.28
CA LEU A 98 16.43 -12.50 33.51
C LEU A 98 17.66 -12.58 34.42
#